data_AF-A0A225UM17-F1
#
_entry.id   AF-A0A225UM17-F1
#
_cell.length_a   1.000
_cell.length_b   1.000
_cell.length_c   1.000
_cell.angle_alpha   90.00
_cell.angle_beta   90.00
_cell.angle_gamma   90.00
#
_symmetry.space_group_name_H-M   'P 1'
#
loop_
_entity.id
_entity.type
_entity.pdbx_description
1 polymer ?
#
loop_
_entity_poly.entity_id
_entity_poly.type
_entity_poly.pdbx_seq_one_letter_code
_entity_poly.pdbx_strand_id
1 'polypeptide(L)'
;MDAQAALARSSVMVVYELLKRLLETGLIEYSNSEWASAIVLVMKKNGTDVRLCIDYRLVNQLIKLMNYPLPLIDELMSNFAATMWFMTLDMASGFWAVPMTARAQLISAFICPLGHFQWKRMPFGLKNAPLIYQQLLDNCLWGFVRLPPEEERLVDPEVLEFLGISPEDSDAPVSQGTEPRGAVVSRTSTDTVFHQ
;
A
#
# COMPACT_ATOMS: atom_id res chain seq x y z
N MET A 1 -44.25 -2.53 -1.10
CA MET A 1 -43.32 -3.65 -1.36
C MET A 1 -42.96 -3.52 -2.84
N ASP A 2 -41.79 -3.09 -3.31
CA ASP A 2 -40.52 -3.82 -3.18
C ASP A 2 -39.28 -3.09 -3.74
N ALA A 3 -39.28 -1.76 -3.97
CA ALA A 3 -38.06 -1.09 -4.48
C ALA A 3 -36.91 -1.10 -3.45
N GLN A 4 -37.24 -0.86 -2.17
CA GLN A 4 -36.27 -0.82 -1.07
C GLN A 4 -35.78 -2.22 -0.67
N ALA A 5 -36.64 -3.23 -0.81
CA ALA A 5 -36.27 -4.64 -0.64
C ALA A 5 -35.40 -5.15 -1.81
N ALA A 6 -35.65 -4.70 -3.05
CA ALA A 6 -34.82 -5.04 -4.19
C ALA A 6 -33.41 -4.42 -4.12
N LEU A 7 -33.31 -3.15 -3.71
CA LEU A 7 -32.01 -2.47 -3.50
C LEU A 7 -31.23 -3.03 -2.31
N ALA A 8 -31.93 -3.45 -1.24
CA ALA A 8 -31.31 -4.15 -0.13
C ALA A 8 -30.83 -5.56 -0.54
N ARG A 9 -31.60 -6.29 -1.35
CA ARG A 9 -31.22 -7.62 -1.88
C ARG A 9 -29.98 -7.55 -2.79
N SER A 10 -29.88 -6.55 -3.66
CA SER A 10 -28.68 -6.36 -4.49
C SER A 10 -27.46 -6.03 -3.63
N SER A 11 -27.62 -5.22 -2.59
CA SER A 11 -26.54 -4.89 -1.66
C SER A 11 -26.03 -6.10 -0.89
N VAL A 12 -26.92 -7.00 -0.44
CA VAL A 12 -26.53 -8.23 0.27
C VAL A 12 -25.77 -9.20 -0.64
N MET A 13 -26.17 -9.37 -1.91
CA MET A 13 -25.41 -10.16 -2.88
C MET A 13 -24.01 -9.62 -3.10
N VAL A 14 -23.87 -8.30 -3.28
CA VAL A 14 -22.56 -7.67 -3.45
C VAL A 14 -21.68 -7.90 -2.23
N VAL A 15 -22.22 -7.74 -1.01
CA VAL A 15 -21.47 -8.03 0.23
C VAL A 15 -21.07 -9.49 0.29
N TYR A 16 -21.96 -10.42 -0.07
CA TYR A 16 -21.68 -11.85 -0.08
C TYR A 16 -20.51 -12.19 -1.02
N GLU A 17 -20.54 -11.69 -2.25
CA GLU A 17 -19.47 -11.93 -3.22
C GLU A 17 -18.12 -11.36 -2.77
N LEU A 18 -18.12 -10.15 -2.20
CA LEU A 18 -16.91 -9.53 -1.68
C LEU A 18 -16.36 -10.30 -0.47
N LEU A 19 -17.20 -10.69 0.48
CA LEU A 19 -16.77 -11.48 1.64
C LEU A 19 -16.24 -12.85 1.23
N LYS A 20 -16.89 -13.52 0.27
CA LYS A 20 -16.43 -14.81 -0.26
C LYS A 20 -15.01 -14.70 -0.81
N ARG A 21 -14.73 -13.68 -1.62
CA ARG A 21 -13.38 -13.41 -2.16
C ARG A 21 -12.37 -13.13 -1.04
N LEU A 22 -12.73 -12.30 -0.05
CA LEU A 22 -11.85 -11.98 1.08
C LEU A 22 -11.53 -13.20 1.96
N LEU A 23 -12.50 -14.10 2.16
CA LEU A 23 -12.32 -15.34 2.91
C LEU A 23 -11.47 -16.35 2.13
N GLU A 24 -11.75 -16.55 0.84
CA GLU A 24 -11.01 -17.48 -0.04
C GLU A 24 -9.54 -17.07 -0.20
N THR A 25 -9.26 -15.77 -0.23
CA THR A 25 -7.90 -15.21 -0.27
C THR A 25 -7.21 -15.22 1.10
N GLY A 26 -7.91 -15.56 2.18
CA GLY A 26 -7.36 -15.59 3.54
C GLY A 26 -7.01 -14.20 4.09
N LEU A 27 -7.62 -13.14 3.55
CA LEU A 27 -7.43 -11.76 4.04
C LEU A 27 -8.22 -11.49 5.32
N ILE A 28 -9.37 -12.15 5.46
CA ILE A 28 -10.24 -12.08 6.64
C ILE A 28 -10.56 -13.48 7.17
N GLU A 29 -11.06 -13.54 8.40
CA GLU A 29 -11.60 -14.74 9.03
C GLU A 29 -12.80 -14.38 9.92
N TYR A 30 -13.55 -15.39 10.37
CA TYR A 30 -14.61 -15.18 11.36
C TYR A 30 -14.03 -14.66 12.67
N SER A 31 -14.71 -13.71 13.30
CA SER A 31 -14.27 -13.11 14.56
C SER A 31 -15.17 -13.51 15.72
N ASN A 32 -14.57 -13.49 16.91
CA ASN A 32 -15.24 -13.52 18.21
C ASN A 32 -14.85 -12.29 19.06
N SER A 33 -14.31 -11.25 18.42
CA SER A 33 -13.85 -10.02 19.06
C SER A 33 -15.01 -9.25 19.70
N GLU A 34 -14.71 -8.53 20.78
CA GLU A 34 -15.65 -7.57 21.38
C GLU A 34 -15.79 -6.29 20.52
N TRP A 35 -14.89 -6.09 19.56
CA TRP A 35 -14.94 -4.97 18.62
C TRP A 35 -15.85 -5.28 17.43
N ALA A 36 -16.61 -4.28 16.99
CA ALA A 36 -17.49 -4.40 15.84
C ALA A 36 -17.64 -3.06 15.11
N SER A 37 -16.78 -2.81 14.13
CA SER A 37 -16.93 -1.67 13.21
C SER A 37 -17.95 -2.00 12.10
N ALA A 38 -18.79 -1.06 11.71
CA ALA A 38 -19.79 -1.30 10.65
C ALA A 38 -19.15 -1.27 9.25
N ILE A 39 -19.74 -2.01 8.30
CA ILE A 39 -19.38 -1.89 6.88
C ILE A 39 -20.08 -0.69 6.22
N VAL A 40 -19.41 -0.12 5.22
CA VAL A 40 -19.92 0.94 4.35
C VAL A 40 -19.61 0.53 2.91
N LEU A 41 -20.64 0.51 2.06
CA LEU A 41 -20.48 0.24 0.64
C LEU A 41 -20.35 1.56 -0.12
N VAL A 42 -19.27 1.68 -0.90
CA VAL A 42 -18.98 2.88 -1.69
C VAL A 42 -18.92 2.51 -3.17
N MET A 43 -19.79 3.11 -3.98
CA MET A 43 -19.72 2.95 -5.43
C MET A 43 -18.51 3.71 -5.99
N LYS A 44 -17.71 3.05 -6.84
CA LYS A 44 -16.65 3.71 -7.61
C LYS A 44 -17.27 4.66 -8.65
N LYS A 45 -16.48 5.61 -9.14
CA LYS A 45 -16.89 6.60 -10.16
C LYS A 45 -17.35 5.98 -11.48
N ASN A 46 -16.96 4.73 -11.77
CA ASN A 46 -17.39 3.99 -12.94
C ASN A 46 -18.84 3.48 -12.86
N GLY A 47 -19.51 3.64 -11.71
CA GLY A 47 -20.93 3.29 -11.52
C GLY A 47 -21.23 1.80 -11.37
N THR A 48 -20.25 0.93 -11.61
CA THR A 48 -20.44 -0.53 -11.62
C THR A 48 -19.75 -1.21 -10.44
N ASP A 49 -18.57 -0.75 -10.03
CA ASP A 49 -17.82 -1.42 -8.96
C ASP A 49 -18.19 -0.87 -7.59
N VAL A 50 -18.30 -1.78 -6.62
CA VAL A 50 -18.55 -1.45 -5.22
C VAL A 50 -17.32 -1.77 -4.38
N ARG A 51 -16.91 -0.84 -3.51
CA ARG A 51 -15.88 -1.04 -2.50
C ARG A 51 -16.52 -1.34 -1.15
N LEU A 52 -16.07 -2.41 -0.51
CA LEU A 52 -16.33 -2.67 0.90
C LEU A 52 -15.35 -1.84 1.73
N CYS A 53 -15.87 -0.85 2.45
CA CYS A 53 -15.12 -0.07 3.42
C CYS A 53 -15.57 -0.44 4.83
N ILE A 54 -14.65 -0.36 5.80
CA ILE A 54 -14.98 -0.53 7.21
C ILE A 54 -14.92 0.85 7.86
N ASP A 55 -15.95 1.21 8.61
CA ASP A 55 -16.00 2.48 9.32
C ASP A 55 -15.16 2.46 10.59
N TYR A 56 -13.86 2.69 10.42
CA TYR A 56 -12.90 2.77 11.53
C TYR A 56 -12.83 4.16 12.19
N ARG A 57 -13.78 5.07 11.96
CA ARG A 57 -13.69 6.45 12.52
C ARG A 57 -13.52 6.45 14.04
N LEU A 58 -14.33 5.66 14.76
CA LEU A 58 -14.22 5.53 16.22
C LEU A 58 -12.91 4.83 16.63
N VAL A 59 -12.59 3.72 15.98
CA VAL A 59 -11.34 2.97 16.22
C VAL A 59 -10.11 3.87 16.06
N ASN A 60 -10.09 4.71 15.03
CA ASN A 60 -9.01 5.66 14.77
C ASN A 60 -8.90 6.77 15.82
N GLN A 61 -9.97 7.12 16.55
CA GLN A 61 -9.89 8.05 17.67
C GLN A 61 -9.26 7.39 18.91
N LEU A 62 -9.47 6.09 19.10
CA LEU A 62 -8.99 5.34 20.27
C LEU A 62 -7.55 4.83 20.13
N ILE A 63 -7.09 4.59 18.91
CA ILE A 63 -5.72 4.12 18.66
C ILE A 63 -4.73 5.28 18.88
N LYS A 64 -3.54 5.01 19.40
CA LYS A 64 -2.44 6.00 19.40
C LYS A 64 -1.84 6.12 18.00
N LEU A 65 -1.69 7.35 17.50
CA LEU A 65 -1.02 7.60 16.23
C LEU A 65 0.46 7.17 16.33
N MET A 66 0.94 6.44 15.32
CA MET A 66 2.35 6.08 15.24
C MET A 66 3.20 7.33 14.98
N ASN A 67 4.35 7.43 15.64
CA ASN A 67 5.31 8.48 15.34
C ASN A 67 6.35 7.93 14.36
N TYR A 68 6.11 8.15 13.07
CA TYR A 68 7.05 7.77 12.01
C TYR A 68 7.18 8.95 11.04
N PRO A 69 8.41 9.40 10.75
CA PRO A 69 8.61 10.55 9.88
C PRO A 69 8.25 10.15 8.44
N LEU A 70 7.30 10.87 7.85
CA LEU A 70 7.09 10.80 6.41
C LEU A 70 8.03 11.84 5.76
N PRO A 71 8.77 11.46 4.70
CA PRO A 71 9.67 12.38 4.02
C PRO A 71 8.88 13.55 3.41
N LEU A 72 9.49 14.73 3.37
CA LEU A 72 8.89 15.89 2.73
C LEU A 72 8.94 15.71 1.20
N ILE A 73 7.93 16.22 0.51
CA ILE A 73 7.87 16.07 -0.95
C ILE A 73 9.06 16.74 -1.65
N ASP A 74 9.53 17.87 -1.12
CA ASP A 74 10.68 18.60 -1.67
C ASP A 74 11.98 17.81 -1.51
N GLU A 75 12.16 17.09 -0.39
CA GLU A 75 13.30 16.19 -0.16
C GLU A 75 13.28 15.06 -1.19
N LEU A 76 12.12 14.43 -1.39
CA LEU A 76 11.96 13.40 -2.42
C LEU A 76 12.29 13.94 -3.81
N MET A 77 11.80 15.13 -4.16
CA MET A 77 11.93 15.71 -5.50
C MET A 77 13.33 16.25 -5.82
N SER A 78 14.08 16.71 -4.82
CA SER A 78 15.42 17.29 -5.02
C SER A 78 16.40 16.34 -5.74
N ASN A 79 16.24 15.04 -5.53
CA ASN A 79 17.07 13.99 -6.14
C ASN A 79 16.70 13.68 -7.60
N PHE A 80 15.58 14.20 -8.12
CA PHE A 80 15.14 13.94 -9.50
C PHE A 80 15.84 14.82 -10.53
N ALA A 81 16.40 15.97 -10.15
CA ALA A 81 16.97 16.92 -11.09
C ALA A 81 18.19 16.38 -11.87
N ALA A 82 18.88 15.38 -11.34
CA ALA A 82 20.09 14.80 -11.91
C ALA A 82 19.86 13.48 -12.69
N THR A 83 18.64 12.95 -12.74
CA THR A 83 18.35 11.63 -13.34
C THR A 83 17.64 11.75 -14.68
N MET A 84 18.10 10.99 -15.69
CA MET A 84 17.58 11.06 -17.06
C MET A 84 16.34 10.17 -17.30
N TRP A 85 16.19 9.10 -16.52
CA TRP A 85 15.13 8.09 -16.69
C TRP A 85 14.49 7.74 -15.37
N PHE A 86 13.16 7.64 -15.35
CA PHE A 86 12.38 7.29 -14.17
C PHE A 86 11.49 6.09 -14.44
N MET A 87 11.32 5.25 -13.42
CA MET A 87 10.35 4.17 -13.40
C MET A 87 9.44 4.36 -12.20
N THR A 88 8.13 4.31 -12.42
CA THR A 88 7.14 4.25 -11.34
C THR A 88 6.69 2.80 -11.17
N LEU A 89 6.79 2.29 -9.94
CA LEU A 89 6.27 0.99 -9.56
C LEU A 89 5.11 1.20 -8.57
N ASP A 90 3.96 0.61 -8.85
CA ASP A 90 2.79 0.63 -7.96
C ASP A 90 2.51 -0.76 -7.41
N MET A 91 2.43 -0.88 -6.09
CA MET A 91 2.06 -2.14 -5.43
C MET A 91 0.55 -2.16 -5.20
N ALA A 92 -0.17 -2.74 -6.16
CA ALA A 92 -1.61 -2.90 -6.07
C ALA A 92 -1.99 -3.63 -4.76
N SER A 93 -2.88 -3.01 -3.98
CA SER A 93 -3.32 -3.52 -2.68
C SER A 93 -2.17 -3.79 -1.69
N GLY A 94 -1.09 -3.00 -1.72
CA GLY A 94 0.12 -3.21 -0.91
C GLY A 94 -0.12 -3.43 0.59
N PHE A 95 -1.12 -2.78 1.19
CA PHE A 95 -1.46 -2.99 2.60
C PHE A 95 -1.83 -4.45 2.92
N TRP A 96 -2.45 -5.18 1.99
CA TRP A 96 -2.82 -6.58 2.21
C TRP A 96 -1.62 -7.54 2.29
N ALA A 97 -0.42 -7.10 1.88
CA ALA A 97 0.79 -7.88 2.12
C ALA A 97 1.18 -7.90 3.61
N VAL A 98 0.81 -6.86 4.37
CA VAL A 98 1.24 -6.68 5.76
C VAL A 98 0.38 -7.54 6.69
N PRO A 99 0.97 -8.50 7.44
CA PRO A 99 0.23 -9.29 8.43
C PRO A 99 -0.14 -8.44 9.65
N MET A 100 -1.32 -8.72 10.20
CA MET A 100 -1.81 -8.08 11.42
C MET A 100 -1.36 -8.86 12.66
N THR A 101 -0.92 -8.13 13.71
CA THR A 101 -0.72 -8.73 15.05
C THR A 101 -2.06 -9.22 15.62
N ALA A 102 -2.07 -10.26 16.45
CA ALA A 102 -3.30 -10.81 17.03
C ALA A 102 -4.20 -9.74 17.69
N ARG A 103 -3.59 -8.80 18.44
CA ARG A 103 -4.32 -7.66 19.03
C ARG A 103 -4.96 -6.76 17.98
N ALA A 104 -4.24 -6.46 16.90
CA ALA A 104 -4.76 -5.61 15.83
C ALA A 104 -5.85 -6.30 15.02
N GLN A 105 -5.79 -7.64 14.86
CA GLN A 105 -6.86 -8.43 14.23
C GLN A 105 -8.17 -8.24 15.00
N LEU A 106 -8.15 -8.38 16.33
CA LEU A 106 -9.33 -8.16 17.17
C LEU A 106 -9.91 -6.74 16.99
N ILE A 107 -9.07 -5.70 16.98
CA ILE A 107 -9.52 -4.30 16.81
C ILE A 107 -10.09 -4.05 15.41
N SER A 108 -9.58 -4.74 14.39
CA SER A 108 -10.05 -4.66 13.01
C SER A 108 -11.38 -5.37 12.76
N ALA A 109 -11.97 -5.97 13.79
CA ALA A 109 -13.20 -6.72 13.64
C ALA A 109 -14.36 -5.82 13.18
N PHE A 110 -15.17 -6.36 12.28
CA PHE A 110 -16.27 -5.67 11.63
C PHE A 110 -17.50 -6.55 11.50
N ILE A 111 -18.66 -5.90 11.49
CA ILE A 111 -19.96 -6.55 11.43
C ILE A 111 -20.70 -6.16 10.15
N CYS A 112 -21.37 -7.14 9.56
CA CYS A 112 -22.23 -6.99 8.40
C CYS A 112 -23.47 -7.89 8.53
N PRO A 113 -24.48 -7.76 7.65
CA PRO A 113 -25.67 -8.61 7.69
C PRO A 113 -25.39 -10.12 7.58
N LEU A 114 -24.20 -10.51 7.10
CA LEU A 114 -23.82 -11.90 6.86
C LEU A 114 -22.94 -12.48 7.98
N GLY A 115 -22.54 -11.67 8.98
CA GLY A 115 -21.77 -12.14 10.11
C GLY A 115 -20.74 -11.16 10.63
N HIS A 116 -19.87 -11.67 11.49
CA HIS A 116 -18.82 -10.95 12.19
C HIS A 116 -17.45 -11.52 11.80
N PHE A 117 -16.56 -10.62 11.37
CA PHE A 117 -15.29 -10.97 10.73
C PHE A 117 -14.17 -10.07 11.24
N GLN A 118 -12.93 -10.53 11.11
CA GLN A 118 -11.73 -9.75 11.42
C GLN A 118 -10.68 -9.89 10.32
N TRP A 119 -9.81 -8.91 10.21
CA TRP A 119 -8.75 -8.90 9.21
C TRP A 119 -7.50 -9.62 9.70
N LYS A 120 -6.93 -10.48 8.86
CA LYS A 120 -5.61 -11.13 9.06
C LYS A 120 -4.47 -10.32 8.47
N ARG A 121 -4.78 -9.53 7.44
CA ARG A 121 -3.87 -8.62 6.74
C ARG A 121 -4.35 -7.18 6.89
N MET A 122 -3.46 -6.20 6.79
CA MET A 122 -3.76 -4.83 7.15
C MET A 122 -4.87 -4.24 6.24
N PRO A 123 -6.03 -3.86 6.81
CA PRO A 123 -7.12 -3.28 6.03
C PRO A 123 -6.87 -1.81 5.71
N PHE A 124 -7.56 -1.34 4.67
CA PHE A 124 -7.71 0.09 4.42
C PHE A 124 -8.56 0.74 5.53
N GLY A 125 -8.31 2.04 5.77
CA GLY A 125 -9.08 2.86 6.70
C GLY A 125 -8.55 2.94 8.13
N LEU A 126 -7.60 2.07 8.53
CA LEU A 126 -6.88 2.23 9.80
C LEU A 126 -5.85 3.36 9.69
N LYS A 127 -5.84 4.28 10.66
CA LYS A 127 -5.00 5.49 10.59
C LYS A 127 -3.49 5.25 10.56
N ASN A 128 -3.03 4.15 11.18
CA ASN A 128 -1.60 3.82 11.20
C ASN A 128 -1.17 3.01 9.96
N ALA A 129 -2.09 2.57 9.10
CA ALA A 129 -1.75 1.70 7.97
C ALA A 129 -0.74 2.33 7.00
N PRO A 130 -0.87 3.62 6.58
CA PRO A 130 0.11 4.24 5.70
C PRO A 130 1.49 4.36 6.35
N LEU A 131 1.54 4.69 7.64
CA LEU A 131 2.80 4.87 8.37
C LEU A 131 3.53 3.53 8.55
N ILE A 132 2.81 2.46 8.88
CA ILE A 132 3.36 1.11 9.00
C ILE A 132 3.89 0.64 7.64
N TYR A 133 3.14 0.93 6.57
CA TYR A 133 3.54 0.58 5.23
C TYR A 133 4.78 1.33 4.76
N GLN A 134 4.88 2.64 5.05
CA GLN A 134 6.08 3.43 4.77
C GLN A 134 7.29 2.86 5.51
N GLN A 135 7.16 2.61 6.82
CA GLN A 135 8.23 2.01 7.61
C GLN A 135 8.67 0.65 7.07
N LEU A 136 7.72 -0.16 6.62
CA LEU A 136 8.05 -1.45 5.99
C LEU A 136 8.85 -1.25 4.69
N LEU A 137 8.42 -0.33 3.84
CA LEU A 137 9.13 -0.03 2.59
C LEU A 137 10.54 0.51 2.85
N ASP A 138 10.68 1.45 3.77
CA ASP A 138 11.99 2.02 4.12
C ASP A 138 12.94 0.93 4.62
N ASN A 139 12.45 0.01 5.48
CA ASN A 139 13.23 -1.13 5.94
C ASN A 139 13.61 -2.10 4.79
N CYS A 140 12.70 -2.35 3.85
CA CYS A 140 12.97 -3.21 2.69
C CYS A 140 13.96 -2.57 1.71
N LEU A 141 13.95 -1.25 1.60
CA LEU A 141 14.78 -0.49 0.67
C LEU A 141 16.09 0.00 1.28
N TRP A 142 16.28 -0.12 2.59
CA TRP A 142 17.45 0.40 3.31
C TRP A 142 18.80 -0.06 2.73
N GLY A 143 18.88 -1.26 2.14
CA GLY A 143 20.08 -1.76 1.46
C GLY A 143 20.24 -1.33 -0.01
N PHE A 144 19.22 -0.69 -0.60
CA PHE A 144 19.22 -0.21 -1.99
C PHE A 144 19.31 1.31 -2.10
N VAL A 145 18.91 2.02 -1.04
CA VAL A 145 19.00 3.48 -0.97
C VAL A 145 20.44 3.85 -0.66
N ARG A 146 21.17 4.34 -1.66
CA ARG A 146 22.49 4.92 -1.46
C ARG A 146 22.37 6.34 -0.92
N LEU A 147 23.31 6.69 -0.04
CA LEU A 147 23.52 8.07 0.36
C LEU A 147 24.02 8.88 -0.84
N PRO A 148 23.80 10.21 -0.85
CA PRO A 148 24.52 11.09 -1.76
C PRO A 148 26.04 10.86 -1.62
N PRO A 149 26.83 10.94 -2.71
CA PRO A 149 28.27 10.68 -2.64
C PRO A 149 29.02 11.56 -1.63
N GLU A 150 28.51 12.76 -1.33
CA GLU A 150 29.07 13.66 -0.33
C GLU A 150 28.87 13.15 1.10
N GLU A 151 27.72 12.54 1.38
CA GLU A 151 27.38 11.98 2.69
C GLU A 151 27.96 10.58 2.87
N GLU A 152 28.01 9.77 1.80
CA GLU A 152 28.63 8.44 1.79
C GLU A 152 30.12 8.50 2.17
N ARG A 153 30.84 9.55 1.76
CA ARG A 153 32.24 9.82 2.14
C ARG A 153 32.43 10.13 3.63
N LEU A 154 31.37 10.47 4.35
CA LEU A 154 31.40 10.73 5.80
C LEU A 154 31.07 9.48 6.61
N VAL A 155 30.63 8.39 5.97
CA VAL A 155 30.32 7.12 6.62
C VAL A 155 31.61 6.34 6.87
N ASP A 156 31.69 5.73 8.06
CA ASP A 156 32.82 4.88 8.44
C ASP A 156 32.98 3.72 7.42
N PRO A 157 34.19 3.49 6.86
CA PRO A 157 34.44 2.41 5.92
C PRO A 157 34.00 1.02 6.41
N GLU A 158 34.09 0.74 7.72
CA GLU A 158 33.64 -0.53 8.28
C GLU A 158 32.12 -0.72 8.16
N VAL A 159 31.35 0.36 8.21
CA VAL A 159 29.89 0.34 8.02
C VAL A 159 29.56 0.09 6.55
N LEU A 160 30.28 0.72 5.62
CA LEU A 160 30.08 0.49 4.18
C LEU A 160 30.40 -0.95 3.78
N GLU A 161 31.47 -1.53 4.35
CA GLU A 161 31.83 -2.93 4.15
C GLU A 161 30.77 -3.88 4.72
N PHE A 162 30.27 -3.61 5.94
CA PHE A 162 29.17 -4.38 6.54
C PHE A 162 27.90 -4.37 5.68
N LEU A 163 27.61 -3.24 5.02
CA LEU A 163 26.46 -3.08 4.11
C LEU A 163 26.69 -3.69 2.72
N GLY A 164 27.92 -4.14 2.42
CA GLY A 164 28.27 -4.68 1.10
C GLY A 164 28.26 -3.62 -0.01
N ILE A 165 28.46 -2.35 0.35
CA ILE A 165 28.46 -1.22 -0.58
C ILE A 165 29.91 -1.02 -1.06
N SER A 166 30.22 -1.45 -2.28
CA SER A 166 31.54 -1.22 -2.88
C SER A 166 31.65 0.22 -3.41
N PRO A 167 32.76 0.94 -3.14
CA PRO A 167 32.99 2.28 -3.67
C PRO A 167 33.21 2.32 -5.20
N GLU A 168 33.34 1.17 -5.87
CA GLU A 168 33.64 1.10 -7.31
C GLU A 168 32.42 1.30 -8.23
N ASP A 169 31.19 1.30 -7.69
CA ASP A 169 29.97 1.50 -8.49
C ASP A 169 29.68 2.98 -8.84
N SER A 170 30.47 3.94 -8.34
CA SER A 170 30.24 5.38 -8.56
C SER A 170 30.86 5.95 -9.84
N ASP A 171 31.83 5.27 -10.45
CA ASP A 171 32.73 5.85 -11.46
C ASP A 171 32.49 5.31 -12.88
N ALA A 172 31.23 5.04 -13.26
CA ALA A 172 30.90 4.93 -14.68
C ALA A 172 30.82 6.33 -15.29
N PRO A 173 31.73 6.72 -16.21
CA PRO A 173 31.69 8.05 -16.82
C PRO A 173 30.40 8.21 -17.63
N VAL A 174 29.62 9.24 -17.32
CA VAL A 174 28.53 9.71 -18.18
C VAL A 174 29.13 10.15 -19.50
N SER A 175 29.08 9.27 -20.51
CA SER A 175 29.50 9.60 -21.86
C SER A 175 28.63 10.73 -22.40
N GLN A 176 29.20 11.93 -22.53
CA GLN A 176 28.63 12.99 -23.36
C GLN A 176 28.59 12.48 -24.80
N GLY A 177 27.40 12.14 -25.29
CA GLY A 177 27.22 11.56 -26.61
C GLY A 177 25.87 11.96 -27.21
N THR A 178 25.88 13.10 -27.90
CA THR A 178 25.12 13.45 -29.12
C THR A 178 23.61 13.14 -29.16
N GLU A 179 22.80 14.18 -29.33
CA GLU A 179 21.37 14.08 -29.68
C GLU A 179 21.10 13.09 -30.83
N PRO A 180 20.02 12.29 -30.74
CA PRO A 180 19.27 11.91 -31.91
C PRO A 180 17.86 12.48 -31.86
N ARG A 181 17.54 13.22 -32.92
CA ARG A 181 16.20 13.63 -33.32
C ARG A 181 15.23 12.44 -33.33
N GLY A 182 14.04 12.67 -32.77
CA GLY A 182 12.78 12.07 -33.19
C GLY A 182 12.71 10.55 -33.22
N ALA A 183 12.19 9.95 -32.14
CA ALA A 183 11.54 8.65 -32.22
C ALA A 183 10.28 8.66 -31.34
N VAL A 184 9.14 8.55 -32.02
CA VAL A 184 7.85 8.26 -31.41
C VAL A 184 7.94 6.89 -30.75
N VAL A 185 7.87 6.84 -29.41
CA VAL A 185 7.80 5.57 -28.69
C VAL A 185 6.33 5.14 -28.59
N SER A 186 6.04 4.09 -29.35
CA SER A 186 4.80 3.34 -29.33
C SER A 186 4.58 2.69 -27.96
N ARG A 187 3.37 2.87 -27.42
CA ARG A 187 2.85 2.08 -26.30
C ARG A 187 2.83 0.61 -26.70
N THR A 188 3.53 -0.23 -25.95
CA THR A 188 3.19 -1.65 -25.86
C THR A 188 2.79 -1.94 -24.42
N SER A 189 1.48 -1.88 -24.21
CA SER A 189 0.83 -2.48 -23.04
C SER A 189 1.03 -3.98 -23.15
N THR A 190 1.76 -4.57 -22.21
CA THR A 190 1.61 -6.00 -21.92
C THR A 190 0.79 -6.08 -20.65
N ASP A 191 -0.46 -6.48 -20.86
CA ASP A 191 -1.42 -6.87 -19.85
C ASP A 191 -0.78 -7.88 -18.88
N THR A 192 -0.82 -7.57 -17.59
CA THR A 192 -1.00 -8.62 -16.58
C THR A 192 -2.06 -8.15 -15.59
N VAL A 193 -3.17 -8.86 -15.70
CA VAL A 193 -4.45 -8.72 -15.03
C VAL A 193 -4.32 -8.84 -13.51
N PHE A 194 -4.93 -7.91 -12.80
CA PHE A 194 -5.85 -8.23 -11.70
C PHE A 194 -7.08 -7.33 -11.83
N HIS A 195 -8.17 -7.91 -12.35
CA HIS A 195 -9.47 -7.27 -12.31
C HIS A 195 -9.91 -7.12 -10.84
N GLN A 196 -10.17 -5.87 -10.42
CA GLN A 196 -10.76 -5.51 -9.12
C GLN A 196 -12.26 -5.31 -9.24
#